data_AF-A0A536PWN6-F1
#
_entry.id   AF-A0A536PWN6-F1
#
_cell.length_a   1.000
_cell.length_b   1.000
_cell.length_c   1.000
_cell.angle_alpha   90.00
_cell.angle_beta   90.00
_cell.angle_gamma   90.00
#
_symmetry.space_group_name_H-M   'P 1'
#
loop_
_entity.id
_entity.type
_entity.pdbx_description
1 polymer ?
#
loop_
_entity_poly.entity_id
_entity_poly.type
_entity_poly.pdbx_seq_one_letter_code
_entity_poly.pdbx_strand_id
1 'polypeptide(L)' 'MTWRRWTWLVPALLVYTICRVPSFFEPHWYTDEAGYATTARAVLRGAPLYAQAWTNKPPLHIWAVALPLSLFGPKEAGL' A
#
# COMPACT_ATOMS: atom_id res chain seq x y z
N MET A 1 -16.83 31.96 11.84
CA MET A 1 -16.99 31.82 10.36
C MET A 1 -15.91 30.91 9.80
N THR A 2 -16.11 29.58 9.83
CA THR A 2 -15.14 28.58 9.31
C THR A 2 -15.79 27.46 8.52
N TRP A 3 -17.11 27.49 8.32
CA TRP A 3 -17.87 26.41 7.65
C TRP A 3 -17.61 26.37 6.13
N ARG A 4 -17.46 27.53 5.48
CA ARG A 4 -17.31 27.67 4.02
C ARG A 4 -16.03 27.04 3.42
N ARG A 5 -15.00 26.78 4.24
CA ARG A 5 -13.78 26.10 3.77
C ARG A 5 -13.95 24.57 3.70
N TRP A 6 -14.81 23.98 4.53
CA TRP A 6 -15.02 22.53 4.55
C TRP A 6 -16.09 22.05 3.56
N THR A 7 -16.96 22.95 3.09
CA THR A 7 -17.99 22.61 2.08
C THR A 7 -17.40 22.08 0.78
N TRP A 8 -16.17 22.50 0.43
CA TRP A 8 -15.48 22.04 -0.78
C TRP A 8 -14.50 20.90 -0.50
N LEU A 9 -14.04 20.72 0.74
CA LEU A 9 -13.12 19.64 1.09
C LEU A 9 -13.79 18.28 1.01
N VAL A 10 -15.03 18.16 1.49
CA VAL A 10 -15.78 16.90 1.46
C VAL A 10 -16.01 16.38 0.04
N PRO A 11 -16.58 17.17 -0.91
CA PRO A 11 -16.74 16.70 -2.27
C PRO A 11 -15.39 16.49 -2.98
N ALA A 12 -14.37 17.31 -2.71
CA ALA A 12 -13.05 17.11 -3.29
C ALA A 12 -12.40 15.79 -2.84
N LEU A 13 -12.49 15.45 -1.55
CA LEU A 13 -12.01 14.17 -1.02
C LEU A 13 -12.81 12.99 -1.58
N LEU A 14 -14.13 13.15 -1.76
CA LEU A 14 -14.98 12.12 -2.34
C LEU A 14 -14.66 11.86 -3.81
N VAL A 15 -14.42 12.92 -4.59
CA VAL A 15 -13.97 12.78 -5.99
C VAL A 15 -12.59 12.13 -6.02
N TYR A 16 -11.66 12.56 -5.15
CA TYR A 16 -10.33 11.97 -5.06
C TYR A 16 -10.37 10.47 -4.75
N THR A 17 -11.19 10.05 -3.78
CA THR A 17 -11.30 8.62 -3.43
C THR A 17 -11.87 7.82 -4.59
N ILE A 18 -12.94 8.29 -5.24
CA ILE A 18 -13.53 7.61 -6.41
C ILE A 18 -12.50 7.46 -7.53
N CYS A 19 -11.73 8.51 -7.83
CA CYS A 19 -10.69 8.47 -8.86
C CYS A 19 -9.52 7.54 -8.50
N ARG A 20 -9.32 7.21 -7.22
CA ARG A 20 -8.27 6.28 -6.75
C ARG A 20 -8.72 4.83 -6.67
N VAL A 21 -10.02 4.53 -6.67
CA VAL A 21 -10.50 3.14 -6.65
C VAL A 21 -9.95 2.31 -7.82
N PRO A 22 -9.89 2.80 -9.07
CA PRO A 22 -9.37 2.03 -10.20
C PRO A 22 -7.91 1.57 -10.02
N SER A 23 -7.07 2.34 -9.33
CA SER A 23 -5.65 2.00 -9.15
C SER A 23 -5.42 0.76 -8.29
N PHE A 24 -6.42 0.27 -7.54
CA PHE A 24 -6.33 -0.98 -6.76
C PHE A 24 -6.54 -2.25 -7.62
N PHE A 25 -6.95 -2.11 -8.88
CA PHE A 25 -7.22 -3.22 -9.79
C PHE A 25 -6.25 -3.24 -10.99
N GLU A 26 -5.35 -2.27 -11.07
CA GLU A 26 -4.34 -2.18 -12.12
C GLU A 26 -3.27 -3.26 -11.87
N PRO A 27 -2.85 -4.04 -12.89
CA PRO A 27 -1.79 -5.03 -12.73
C PRO A 27 -0.46 -4.38 -12.36
N HIS A 28 0.36 -5.08 -11.57
CA HIS A 28 1.71 -4.62 -11.19
C HIS A 28 2.69 -4.61 -12.39
N TRP A 29 2.73 -3.49 -13.11
CA TRP A 29 3.75 -3.27 -14.14
C TRP A 29 5.07 -2.78 -13.56
N TYR A 30 5.07 -2.27 -12.31
CA TYR A 30 6.25 -1.71 -11.68
C TYR A 30 7.05 -2.76 -10.90
N THR A 31 8.30 -2.96 -11.34
CA THR A 31 9.26 -3.91 -10.76
C THR A 31 9.49 -3.66 -9.26
N ASP A 32 9.43 -2.39 -8.85
CA ASP A 32 9.58 -1.96 -7.47
C ASP A 32 8.46 -2.49 -6.55
N GLU A 33 7.20 -2.37 -6.96
CA GLU A 33 6.04 -2.80 -6.18
C GLU A 33 6.05 -4.31 -5.94
N ALA A 34 6.33 -5.10 -6.99
CA ALA A 34 6.51 -6.54 -6.88
C ALA A 34 7.65 -6.92 -5.92
N GLY A 35 8.75 -6.15 -5.91
CA GLY A 35 9.87 -6.33 -4.98
C GLY A 35 9.49 -6.12 -3.51
N TYR A 36 8.75 -5.05 -3.20
CA TYR A 36 8.29 -4.80 -1.82
C TYR A 36 7.22 -5.80 -1.40
N ALA A 37 6.29 -6.13 -2.29
CA ALA A 37 5.26 -7.14 -2.09
C ALA A 37 5.85 -8.50 -1.72
N THR A 38 6.84 -8.97 -2.48
CA THR A 38 7.51 -10.25 -2.26
C THR A 38 8.31 -10.26 -0.96
N THR A 39 9.03 -9.17 -0.66
CA THR A 39 9.75 -8.99 0.61
C THR A 39 8.80 -9.00 1.80
N ALA A 40 7.71 -8.24 1.74
CA ALA A 40 6.69 -8.19 2.78
C ALA A 40 6.03 -9.56 2.99
N ARG A 41 5.73 -10.29 1.91
CA ARG A 41 5.21 -11.67 1.98
C ARG A 41 6.20 -12.64 2.63
N ALA A 42 7.50 -12.48 2.38
CA ALA A 42 8.52 -13.29 3.03
C ALA A 42 8.58 -13.01 4.54
N VAL A 43 8.51 -11.73 4.94
CA VAL A 43 8.48 -11.32 6.35
C VAL A 43 7.22 -11.86 7.06
N LEU A 44 6.05 -11.76 6.43
CA LEU A 44 4.80 -12.32 6.98
C LEU A 44 4.84 -13.85 7.13
N ARG A 45 5.70 -14.54 6.39
CA ARG A 45 5.95 -15.99 6.53
C ARG A 45 7.01 -16.33 7.57
N GLY A 46 7.54 -15.34 8.28
CA GLY A 46 8.55 -15.51 9.33
C GLY A 46 10.00 -15.40 8.86
N ALA A 47 10.25 -14.98 7.62
CA ALA A 47 11.62 -14.74 7.15
C ALA A 47 12.19 -13.46 7.81
N PRO A 48 13.37 -13.51 8.46
CA PRO A 48 14.00 -12.33 9.03
C PRO A 48 14.38 -11.32 7.94
N LEU A 49 13.93 -10.08 8.14
CA LEU A 49 14.24 -8.94 7.28
C LEU A 49 15.75 -8.64 7.35
N TYR A 50 16.35 -8.34 6.20
CA TYR A 50 17.78 -8.12 5.95
C TYR A 50 18.70 -9.34 6.07
N ALA A 51 18.16 -10.51 6.38
CA ALA A 51 18.92 -11.76 6.35
C ALA A 51 18.42 -12.69 5.22
N GLN A 52 17.11 -12.92 5.16
CA GLN A 52 16.48 -13.77 4.14
C GLN A 52 15.57 -12.97 3.19
N ALA A 53 14.93 -11.91 3.70
CA ALA A 53 14.16 -10.96 2.91
C ALA A 53 14.94 -9.64 2.82
N TRP A 54 15.52 -9.31 1.66
CA TRP A 54 16.36 -8.12 1.49
C TRP A 54 15.64 -6.99 0.76
N THR A 55 15.81 -5.77 1.24
CA THR A 55 15.41 -4.54 0.54
C THR A 55 16.39 -3.42 0.88
N ASN A 56 16.54 -2.45 -0.01
CA ASN A 56 17.35 -1.25 0.27
C ASN A 56 16.59 -0.21 1.12
N LYS A 57 15.29 -0.43 1.36
CA LYS A 57 14.41 0.50 2.08
C LYS A 57 14.42 0.24 3.58
N PRO A 58 14.05 1.25 4.41
CA PRO A 58 13.96 1.08 5.85
C PRO A 58 12.87 0.06 6.24
N PRO A 59 12.98 -0.57 7.42
CA PRO A 59 12.11 -1.67 7.80
C PRO A 59 10.64 -1.24 7.89
N LEU A 60 10.40 -0.01 8.34
CA LEU A 60 9.06 0.56 8.43
C LEU A 60 8.32 0.57 7.08
N HIS A 61 9.05 0.73 5.97
CA HIS A 61 8.46 0.69 4.63
C HIS A 61 7.88 -0.70 4.34
N ILE A 62 8.62 -1.76 4.66
CA ILE A 62 8.15 -3.13 4.45
C ILE A 62 6.99 -3.46 5.36
N TRP A 63 6.97 -2.97 6.60
CA TRP A 63 5.83 -3.14 7.50
C TRP A 63 4.57 -2.40 7.02
N ALA A 64 4.73 -1.22 6.43
CA ALA A 64 3.62 -0.46 5.83
C ALA A 64 2.98 -1.20 4.65
N VAL A 65 3.75 -2.01 3.90
CA VAL A 65 3.25 -2.88 2.82
C VAL A 65 2.74 -4.21 3.36
N ALA A 66 3.40 -4.77 4.38
CA ALA A 66 3.00 -6.03 5.02
C ALA A 66 1.65 -5.95 5.73
N LEU A 67 1.29 -4.80 6.29
CA LEU A 67 0.03 -4.63 7.02
C LEU A 67 -1.19 -4.77 6.08
N PRO A 68 -1.32 -4.02 4.97
CA PRO A 68 -2.37 -4.25 3.96
C PRO A 68 -2.36 -5.68 3.43
N LEU A 69 -1.19 -6.25 3.15
CA LEU A 69 -1.03 -7.64 2.69
C LEU A 69 -1.59 -8.66 3.67
N SER A 70 -1.41 -8.44 4.97
CA SER A 70 -1.94 -9.31 6.02
C SER A 70 -3.46 -9.23 6.15
N LEU A 71 -4.05 -8.06 5.83
CA LEU A 71 -5.49 -7.80 5.97
C LEU A 71 -6.29 -8.21 4.72
N PHE A 72 -5.80 -7.89 3.53
CA PHE A 72 -6.50 -8.10 2.25
C PHE A 72 -5.98 -9.32 1.47
N GLY A 73 -4.88 -9.93 1.96
CA GLY A 73 -4.26 -11.09 1.36
C GLY A 73 -3.34 -10.75 0.17
N PRO A 74 -2.81 -11.76 -0.54
CA PRO A 74 -1.84 -11.58 -1.63
C PRO A 74 -2.47 -11.10 -2.94
N LYS A 75 -3.68 -10.55 -2.89
CA LYS A 75 -4.40 -10.00 -4.05
C LYS A 75 -3.92 -8.58 -4.29
N GLU A 76 -4.12 -8.07 -5.51
CA GLU A 76 -3.74 -6.69 -5.90
C GLU A 76 -4.27 -5.63 -4.91
N ALA A 77 -5.45 -5.84 -4.33
CA ALA A 77 -6.04 -4.93 -3.35
C ALA A 77 -5.28 -4.84 -2.01
N GLY A 78 -4.38 -5.78 -1.72
CA GLY A 78 -3.58 -5.82 -0.50
C GLY A 78 -2.14 -5.33 -0.67
N LEU A 79 -1.75 -4.92 -1.87
CA LEU A 79 -0.42 -4.43 -2.22
C LEU A 79 -0.41 -2.90 -2.24
#